data_AF-A0A2K8KHR7-F1
#
_entry.id   AF-A0A2K8KHR7-F1
#
_cell.length_a   1.000
_cell.length_b   1.000
_cell.length_c   1.000
_cell.angle_alpha   90.00
_cell.angle_beta   90.00
_cell.angle_gamma   90.00
#
_symmetry.space_group_name_H-M   'P 1'
#
loop_
_entity.id
_entity.type
_entity.pdbx_description
1 polymer ?
#
loop_
_entity_poly.entity_id
_entity_poly.type
_entity_poly.pdbx_seq_one_letter_code
_entity_poly.pdbx_strand_id
1 'polypeptide(L)'
;MELNKVQKIIDLFDFDKEFKFWNIKTKITSIVDRFYDKYLKLPSNERTNYIEVFRKDKKYQMLCGKKIVNPAAKNEEYVSKSAMRQYLDVLSSFKIIEKMEKYGEFYEIIYEKLLNGEQDVNSSDIFLRIDENFKKITNSQTKKIFYSCLVYYLITFCDEDDWLCIRTKTNKVEDKQVRQITKACKDCGYDNFKDDFYKYGSTLDDIYDAILQIIASK
;
A
#
# COMPACT_ATOMS: atom_id res chain seq x y z
N MET A 1 -0.87 5.97 29.95
CA MET A 1 -1.05 7.34 29.38
C MET A 1 -0.80 7.33 27.88
N GLU A 2 0.22 6.61 27.43
CA GLU A 2 0.58 6.44 26.01
C GLU A 2 -0.51 5.74 25.19
N LEU A 3 -1.09 4.65 25.69
CA LEU A 3 -2.21 3.95 25.03
C LEU A 3 -3.39 4.87 24.66
N ASN A 4 -3.83 5.73 25.59
CA ASN A 4 -4.92 6.68 25.35
C ASN A 4 -4.54 7.73 24.29
N LYS A 5 -3.27 8.14 24.22
CA LYS A 5 -2.81 9.08 23.19
C LYS A 5 -2.72 8.39 21.83
N VAL A 6 -2.23 7.15 21.77
CA VAL A 6 -2.25 6.33 20.54
C VAL A 6 -3.67 6.17 20.02
N GLN A 7 -4.63 5.81 20.89
CA GLN A 7 -6.04 5.69 20.49
C GLN A 7 -6.58 7.04 19.97
N LYS A 8 -6.29 8.15 20.64
CA LYS A 8 -6.70 9.49 20.15
C LYS A 8 -6.18 9.80 18.74
N ILE A 9 -4.95 9.43 18.40
CA ILE A 9 -4.40 9.62 17.04
C ILE A 9 -5.13 8.71 16.04
N ILE A 10 -5.42 7.46 16.41
CA ILE A 10 -6.19 6.53 15.58
C ILE A 10 -7.60 7.07 15.31
N ASP A 11 -8.26 7.63 16.33
CA ASP A 11 -9.61 8.19 16.27
C ASP A 11 -9.69 9.42 15.35
N LEU A 12 -8.57 10.12 15.10
CA LEU A 12 -8.53 11.22 14.13
C LEU A 12 -8.96 10.80 12.73
N PHE A 13 -8.93 9.51 12.39
CA PHE A 13 -9.33 9.01 11.06
C PHE A 13 -10.80 8.59 10.97
N ASP A 14 -11.57 8.64 12.05
CA ASP A 14 -12.97 8.20 12.05
C ASP A 14 -13.92 9.07 11.21
N PHE A 15 -13.48 10.27 10.80
CA PHE A 15 -14.23 11.11 9.86
C PHE A 15 -14.40 10.47 8.47
N ASP A 16 -13.52 9.53 8.10
CA ASP A 16 -13.55 8.87 6.78
C ASP A 16 -13.35 7.36 6.93
N LYS A 17 -14.45 6.63 6.68
CA LYS A 17 -14.54 5.17 6.82
C LYS A 17 -13.65 4.39 5.84
N GLU A 18 -13.00 5.05 4.89
CA GLU A 18 -12.04 4.44 4.00
C GLU A 18 -10.66 4.21 4.65
N PHE A 19 -10.30 4.99 5.67
CA PHE A 19 -9.13 4.72 6.49
C PHE A 19 -9.41 3.53 7.40
N LYS A 20 -8.93 2.37 6.99
CA LYS A 20 -9.11 1.11 7.71
C LYS A 20 -7.87 0.24 7.58
N PHE A 21 -7.60 -0.52 8.62
CA PHE A 21 -6.49 -1.46 8.66
C PHE A 21 -6.69 -2.57 7.62
N TRP A 22 -5.72 -2.72 6.73
CA TRP A 22 -5.80 -3.68 5.63
C TRP A 22 -4.85 -4.85 5.85
N ASN A 23 -5.41 -5.96 6.34
CA ASN A 23 -4.68 -7.22 6.37
C ASN A 23 -4.76 -7.92 5.00
N ILE A 24 -3.88 -7.53 4.08
CA ILE A 24 -3.81 -8.06 2.72
C ILE A 24 -3.21 -9.47 2.66
N LYS A 25 -2.54 -9.93 3.74
CA LYS A 25 -1.85 -11.23 3.87
C LYS A 25 -0.74 -11.49 2.84
N THR A 26 -0.26 -10.44 2.19
CA THR A 26 0.86 -10.47 1.25
C THR A 26 1.71 -9.24 1.51
N LYS A 27 3.02 -9.38 1.53
CA LYS A 27 3.93 -8.23 1.65
C LYS A 27 3.75 -7.30 0.46
N ILE A 28 3.32 -6.06 0.71
CA ILE A 28 3.08 -5.09 -0.37
C ILE A 28 4.38 -4.68 -1.07
N THR A 29 5.50 -4.63 -0.34
CA THR A 29 6.84 -4.45 -0.91
C THR A 29 7.16 -5.55 -1.91
N SER A 30 6.90 -6.82 -1.57
CA SER A 30 7.11 -7.93 -2.50
C SER A 30 6.24 -7.87 -3.76
N ILE A 31 5.08 -7.22 -3.74
CA ILE A 31 4.28 -7.00 -4.96
C ILE A 31 4.99 -5.99 -5.86
N VAL A 32 5.43 -4.87 -5.27
CA VAL A 32 6.21 -3.83 -5.96
C VAL A 32 7.49 -4.44 -6.54
N ASP A 33 8.36 -5.01 -5.71
CA ASP A 33 9.68 -5.50 -6.12
C ASP A 33 9.59 -6.53 -7.25
N ARG A 34 8.62 -7.45 -7.18
CA ARG A 34 8.42 -8.46 -8.23
C ARG A 34 7.88 -7.87 -9.52
N PHE A 35 7.04 -6.84 -9.45
CA PHE A 35 6.58 -6.15 -10.64
C PHE A 35 7.77 -5.46 -11.33
N TYR A 36 8.62 -4.76 -10.57
CA TYR A 36 9.84 -4.14 -11.07
C TYR A 36 10.78 -5.16 -11.69
N ASP A 37 11.11 -6.23 -10.96
CA ASP A 37 12.00 -7.29 -11.41
C ASP A 37 11.52 -7.88 -12.74
N LYS A 38 10.23 -8.20 -12.85
CA LYS A 38 9.66 -8.79 -14.07
C LYS A 38 9.59 -7.80 -15.23
N TYR A 39 9.22 -6.55 -14.99
CA TYR A 39 9.11 -5.52 -16.02
C TYR A 39 10.49 -5.11 -16.55
N LEU A 40 11.47 -4.87 -15.68
CA LEU A 40 12.80 -4.42 -16.06
C LEU A 40 13.66 -5.52 -16.70
N LYS A 41 13.33 -6.81 -16.45
CA LYS A 41 13.94 -7.95 -17.15
C LYS A 41 13.47 -8.10 -18.60
N LEU A 42 12.42 -7.38 -19.01
CA LEU A 42 11.96 -7.44 -20.40
C LEU A 42 12.95 -6.74 -21.34
N PRO A 43 13.23 -7.30 -22.52
CA PRO A 43 13.97 -6.59 -23.57
C PRO A 43 13.37 -5.21 -23.86
N SER A 44 14.19 -4.18 -24.06
CA SER A 44 13.72 -2.80 -24.28
C SER A 44 12.72 -2.67 -25.43
N ASN A 45 12.87 -3.46 -26.49
CA ASN A 45 11.97 -3.49 -27.64
C ASN A 45 10.61 -4.17 -27.36
N GLU A 46 10.48 -4.88 -26.23
CA GLU A 46 9.24 -5.52 -25.77
C GLU A 46 8.58 -4.75 -24.62
N ARG A 47 9.26 -3.76 -24.02
CA ARG A 47 8.73 -2.92 -22.95
C ARG A 47 7.78 -1.87 -23.51
N THR A 48 6.54 -1.92 -23.07
CA THR A 48 5.50 -0.92 -23.33
C THR A 48 5.27 -0.05 -22.10
N ASN A 49 4.76 1.16 -22.29
CA ASN A 49 4.36 2.07 -21.21
C ASN A 49 2.98 1.72 -20.61
N TYR A 50 2.42 0.55 -20.94
CA TYR A 50 1.14 0.08 -20.41
C TYR A 50 1.18 -1.41 -20.11
N ILE A 51 0.29 -1.82 -19.22
CA ILE A 51 -0.01 -3.19 -18.83
C ILE A 51 -1.43 -3.53 -19.27
N GLU A 52 -1.62 -4.70 -19.88
CA GLU A 52 -2.92 -5.28 -20.16
C GLU A 52 -3.26 -6.35 -19.11
N VAL A 53 -4.50 -6.34 -18.60
CA VAL A 53 -5.02 -7.40 -17.74
C VAL A 53 -5.90 -8.34 -18.56
N PHE A 54 -5.39 -9.54 -18.82
CA PHE A 54 -6.12 -10.56 -19.57
C PHE A 54 -6.80 -11.58 -18.64
N ARG A 55 -8.00 -12.02 -19.03
CA ARG A 55 -8.80 -13.00 -18.28
C ARG A 55 -9.09 -14.24 -19.12
N LYS A 56 -8.82 -15.42 -18.55
CA LYS A 56 -9.17 -16.74 -19.12
C LYS A 56 -9.61 -17.69 -18.03
N ASP A 57 -10.75 -18.36 -18.21
CA ASP A 57 -11.28 -19.40 -17.29
C ASP A 57 -11.27 -18.99 -15.81
N LYS A 58 -11.69 -17.75 -15.53
CA LYS A 58 -11.70 -17.13 -14.18
C LYS A 58 -10.32 -16.89 -13.54
N LYS A 59 -9.23 -17.13 -14.29
CA LYS A 59 -7.89 -16.72 -13.93
C LYS A 59 -7.47 -15.47 -14.71
N TYR A 60 -6.45 -14.80 -14.21
CA TYR A 60 -6.01 -13.48 -14.66
C TYR A 60 -4.50 -13.46 -14.89
N GLN A 61 -4.04 -12.62 -15.81
CA GLN A 61 -2.63 -12.33 -16.05
C GLN A 61 -2.43 -10.85 -16.37
N MET A 62 -1.28 -10.30 -15.97
CA MET A 62 -0.78 -8.98 -16.35
C MET A 62 0.25 -9.15 -17.45
N LEU A 63 0.07 -8.44 -18.57
CA LEU A 63 0.93 -8.50 -19.73
C LEU A 63 1.54 -7.13 -20.02
N CYS A 64 2.83 -7.11 -20.34
CA CYS A 64 3.49 -5.99 -20.99
C CYS A 64 3.89 -6.47 -22.40
N GLY A 65 3.30 -5.86 -23.44
CA GLY A 65 3.32 -6.44 -24.78
C GLY A 65 2.79 -7.88 -24.78
N LYS A 66 3.66 -8.85 -25.10
CA LYS A 66 3.33 -10.29 -25.11
C LYS A 66 3.88 -11.06 -23.91
N LYS A 67 4.48 -10.37 -22.94
CA LYS A 67 5.22 -10.99 -21.82
C LYS A 67 4.46 -10.83 -20.52
N ILE A 68 4.51 -11.86 -19.68
CA ILE A 68 3.79 -11.88 -18.40
C ILE A 68 4.60 -11.18 -17.33
N VAL A 69 3.96 -10.26 -16.62
CA VAL A 69 4.55 -9.45 -15.54
C VAL A 69 3.75 -9.56 -14.23
N ASN A 70 3.04 -10.67 -14.02
CA ASN A 70 2.35 -10.96 -12.76
C ASN A 70 3.32 -10.83 -11.56
N PRO A 71 3.05 -10.03 -10.52
CA PRO A 71 3.90 -9.93 -9.33
C PRO A 71 3.72 -11.11 -8.34
N ALA A 72 3.54 -12.32 -8.88
CA ALA A 72 3.49 -13.56 -8.14
C ALA A 72 4.89 -14.06 -7.76
N ALA A 73 5.00 -14.74 -6.61
CA ALA A 73 6.27 -15.27 -6.08
C ALA A 73 6.89 -16.34 -6.99
N LYS A 74 6.04 -17.13 -7.65
CA LYS A 74 6.44 -18.12 -8.65
C LYS A 74 6.22 -17.53 -10.05
N ASN A 75 6.81 -18.15 -11.07
CA ASN A 75 6.51 -17.88 -12.47
C ASN A 75 5.13 -18.43 -12.84
N GLU A 76 4.11 -17.95 -12.15
CA GLU A 76 2.71 -18.27 -12.39
C GLU A 76 2.22 -17.45 -13.57
N GLU A 77 1.86 -18.16 -14.64
CA GLU A 77 1.23 -17.58 -15.83
C GLU A 77 -0.13 -16.95 -15.49
N TYR A 78 -0.88 -17.61 -14.59
CA TYR A 78 -2.24 -17.24 -14.24
C TYR A 78 -2.46 -17.19 -12.73
N VAL A 79 -3.10 -16.12 -12.26
CA VAL A 79 -3.43 -15.90 -10.85
C VAL A 79 -4.94 -15.80 -10.60
N SER A 80 -5.34 -15.92 -9.33
CA SER A 80 -6.74 -15.73 -8.93
C SER A 80 -7.20 -14.28 -9.09
N LYS A 81 -8.52 -14.06 -9.21
CA LYS A 81 -9.12 -12.71 -9.21
C LYS A 81 -8.70 -11.88 -8.00
N SER A 82 -8.59 -12.51 -6.84
CA SER A 82 -8.25 -11.80 -5.61
C SER A 82 -6.80 -11.35 -5.59
N ALA A 83 -5.88 -12.21 -6.05
CA ALA A 83 -4.47 -11.86 -6.18
C ALA A 83 -4.29 -10.73 -7.21
N MET A 84 -4.90 -10.85 -8.38
CA MET A 84 -4.85 -9.79 -9.40
C MET A 84 -5.33 -8.45 -8.87
N ARG A 85 -6.47 -8.43 -8.18
CA ARG A 85 -6.99 -7.20 -7.56
C ARG A 85 -6.01 -6.61 -6.56
N GLN A 86 -5.41 -7.44 -5.70
CA GLN A 86 -4.40 -6.99 -4.74
C GLN A 86 -3.18 -6.38 -5.43
N TYR A 87 -2.72 -6.98 -6.54
CA TYR A 87 -1.61 -6.47 -7.31
C TYR A 87 -1.92 -5.09 -7.89
N LEU A 88 -3.06 -4.96 -8.58
CA LEU A 88 -3.50 -3.70 -9.16
C LEU A 88 -3.76 -2.63 -8.08
N ASP A 89 -4.41 -3.00 -6.97
CA ASP A 89 -4.66 -2.11 -5.84
C ASP A 89 -3.35 -1.55 -5.27
N VAL A 90 -2.34 -2.40 -5.04
CA VAL A 90 -1.03 -1.97 -4.50
C VAL A 90 -0.27 -1.11 -5.50
N LEU A 91 -0.14 -1.56 -6.76
CA LEU A 91 0.62 -0.82 -7.78
C LEU A 91 -0.03 0.54 -8.08
N SER A 92 -1.35 0.61 -8.12
CA SER A 92 -2.07 1.87 -8.32
C SER A 92 -1.93 2.78 -7.11
N SER A 93 -1.92 2.22 -5.89
CA SER A 93 -1.80 3.01 -4.66
C SER A 93 -0.48 3.77 -4.58
N PHE A 94 0.59 3.17 -5.09
CA PHE A 94 1.92 3.77 -5.15
C PHE A 94 2.17 4.61 -6.40
N LYS A 95 1.13 4.87 -7.22
CA LYS A 95 1.24 5.56 -8.51
C LYS A 95 2.31 4.94 -9.40
N ILE A 96 2.35 3.61 -9.41
CA ILE A 96 3.19 2.85 -10.35
C ILE A 96 2.47 2.72 -11.67
N ILE A 97 1.17 2.41 -11.58
CA ILE A 97 0.27 2.30 -12.70
C ILE A 97 -1.01 3.12 -12.47
N GLU A 98 -1.70 3.48 -13.53
CA GLU A 98 -3.00 4.14 -13.50
C GLU A 98 -3.95 3.51 -14.52
N LYS A 99 -5.22 3.30 -14.14
CA LYS A 99 -6.19 2.65 -15.02
C LYS A 99 -6.58 3.59 -16.16
N MET A 100 -6.46 3.12 -17.40
CA MET A 100 -6.87 3.88 -18.57
C MET A 100 -8.39 3.72 -18.77
N GLU A 101 -9.19 4.66 -18.26
CA GLU A 101 -10.67 4.56 -18.26
C GLU A 101 -11.27 4.24 -19.63
N LYS A 102 -10.70 4.82 -20.70
CA LYS A 102 -11.18 4.65 -22.08
C LYS A 102 -10.90 3.27 -22.67
N TYR A 103 -9.93 2.54 -22.14
CA TYR A 103 -9.42 1.31 -22.74
C TYR A 103 -9.72 0.05 -21.92
N GLY A 104 -10.52 0.14 -20.85
CA GLY A 104 -11.01 -1.03 -20.12
C GLY A 104 -9.95 -1.65 -19.20
N GLU A 105 -9.41 -2.81 -19.55
CA GLU A 105 -8.46 -3.60 -18.74
C GLU A 105 -6.98 -3.21 -19.01
N PHE A 106 -6.74 -1.94 -19.32
CA PHE A 106 -5.40 -1.40 -19.57
C PHE A 106 -5.02 -0.41 -18.48
N TYR A 107 -3.74 -0.45 -18.11
CA TYR A 107 -3.16 0.40 -17.08
C TYR A 107 -1.88 1.03 -17.62
N GLU A 108 -1.78 2.36 -17.61
CA GLU A 108 -0.57 3.09 -17.99
C GLU A 108 0.45 3.04 -16.86
N ILE A 109 1.73 2.88 -17.19
CA ILE A 109 2.84 2.98 -16.24
C ILE A 109 3.20 4.45 -16.12
N ILE A 110 2.98 5.02 -14.95
CA ILE A 110 3.19 6.45 -14.68
C ILE A 110 4.43 6.71 -13.79
N TYR A 111 5.13 5.65 -13.39
CA TYR A 111 6.36 5.77 -12.61
C TYR A 111 7.57 5.96 -13.50
N GLU A 112 8.07 7.19 -13.55
CA GLU A 112 9.16 7.60 -14.45
C GLU A 112 10.40 6.70 -14.39
N LYS A 113 10.86 6.25 -13.20
CA LYS A 113 12.06 5.40 -13.14
C LYS A 113 11.88 4.04 -13.86
N LEU A 114 10.65 3.50 -13.88
CA LEU A 114 10.34 2.28 -14.65
C LEU A 114 10.45 2.54 -16.15
N LEU A 115 9.92 3.68 -16.60
CA LEU A 115 9.96 4.08 -18.00
C LEU A 115 11.39 4.34 -18.48
N ASN A 116 12.23 4.89 -17.61
CA ASN A 116 13.64 5.15 -17.89
C ASN A 116 14.53 3.89 -17.77
N GLY A 117 13.99 2.79 -17.25
CA GLY A 117 14.73 1.53 -17.10
C GLY A 117 15.76 1.52 -15.96
N GLU A 118 15.61 2.40 -14.97
CA GLU A 118 16.48 2.45 -13.80
C GLU A 118 16.23 1.24 -12.89
N GLN A 119 17.29 0.52 -12.51
CA GLN A 119 17.20 -0.69 -11.68
C GLN A 119 17.22 -0.41 -10.17
N ASP A 120 17.73 0.75 -9.74
CA ASP A 120 17.81 1.11 -8.32
C ASP A 120 16.49 1.70 -7.84
N VAL A 121 15.53 0.82 -7.57
CA VAL A 121 14.26 1.18 -6.94
C VAL A 121 14.28 0.71 -5.50
N ASN A 122 14.38 1.67 -4.59
CA ASN A 122 14.16 1.44 -3.17
C ASN A 122 12.66 1.46 -2.89
N SER A 123 12.12 0.34 -2.41
CA SER A 123 10.69 0.21 -2.10
C SER A 123 10.22 1.22 -1.05
N SER A 124 11.12 1.68 -0.15
CA SER A 124 10.82 2.74 0.82
C SER A 124 10.62 4.11 0.14
N ASP A 125 11.37 4.42 -0.93
CA ASP A 125 11.15 5.66 -1.72
C ASP A 125 9.74 5.70 -2.35
N ILE A 126 9.15 4.52 -2.56
CA ILE A 126 7.82 4.41 -3.15
C ILE A 126 6.73 4.85 -2.17
N PHE A 127 6.95 4.74 -0.86
CA PHE A 127 6.02 5.24 0.15
C PHE A 127 6.02 6.76 0.26
N LEU A 128 7.16 7.41 0.01
CA LEU A 128 7.23 8.87 -0.11
C LEU A 128 6.17 9.41 -1.10
N ARG A 129 5.86 8.67 -2.16
CA ARG A 129 4.81 9.07 -3.11
C ARG A 129 3.42 9.10 -2.51
N ILE A 130 3.09 8.17 -1.62
CA ILE A 130 1.82 8.18 -0.90
C ILE A 130 1.77 9.42 0.00
N ASP A 131 2.84 9.69 0.72
CA ASP A 131 2.93 10.84 1.63
C ASP A 131 2.89 12.19 0.92
N GLU A 132 3.74 12.42 -0.09
CA GLU A 132 3.77 13.66 -0.88
C GLU A 132 2.41 13.96 -1.53
N ASN A 133 1.65 12.90 -1.85
CA ASN A 133 0.34 13.02 -2.44
C ASN A 133 -0.79 12.86 -1.42
N PHE A 134 -0.52 12.89 -0.11
CA PHE A 134 -1.51 12.58 0.92
C PHE A 134 -2.82 13.35 0.72
N LYS A 135 -2.70 14.66 0.45
CA LYS A 135 -3.84 15.56 0.21
C LYS A 135 -4.68 15.20 -1.03
N LYS A 136 -4.09 14.50 -1.99
CA LYS A 136 -4.73 14.04 -3.23
C LYS A 136 -5.15 12.58 -3.15
N ILE A 137 -5.00 11.92 -1.99
CA ILE A 137 -5.42 10.53 -1.83
C ILE A 137 -6.95 10.47 -1.82
N THR A 138 -7.50 10.17 -2.99
CA THR A 138 -8.92 9.82 -3.16
C THR A 138 -9.12 8.30 -3.22
N ASN A 139 -8.06 7.54 -3.50
CA ASN A 139 -8.14 6.10 -3.63
C ASN A 139 -8.22 5.40 -2.27
N SER A 140 -9.30 4.65 -2.06
CA SER A 140 -9.58 3.87 -0.85
C SER A 140 -8.43 2.94 -0.42
N GLN A 141 -7.70 2.34 -1.37
CA GLN A 141 -6.60 1.41 -1.07
C GLN A 141 -5.35 2.14 -0.61
N THR A 142 -5.04 3.28 -1.20
CA THR A 142 -3.94 4.14 -0.72
C THR A 142 -4.20 4.60 0.71
N LYS A 143 -5.43 5.01 1.04
CA LYS A 143 -5.82 5.37 2.42
C LYS A 143 -5.58 4.22 3.39
N LYS A 144 -5.95 3.00 2.99
CA LYS A 144 -5.72 1.78 3.78
C LYS A 144 -4.24 1.49 4.01
N ILE A 145 -3.40 1.61 2.98
CA ILE A 145 -1.95 1.39 3.11
C ILE A 145 -1.37 2.42 4.08
N PHE A 146 -1.64 3.71 3.85
CA PHE A 146 -1.18 4.79 4.73
C PHE A 146 -1.59 4.54 6.19
N TYR A 147 -2.87 4.31 6.44
CA TYR A 147 -3.40 4.08 7.78
C TYR A 147 -2.79 2.84 8.43
N SER A 148 -2.60 1.76 7.68
CA SER A 148 -2.00 0.53 8.23
C SER A 148 -0.53 0.74 8.62
N CYS A 149 0.22 1.54 7.86
CA CYS A 149 1.60 1.91 8.20
C CYS A 149 1.64 2.86 9.41
N LEU A 150 0.73 3.85 9.48
CA LEU A 150 0.59 4.73 10.64
C LEU A 150 0.29 3.94 11.91
N VAL A 151 -0.69 3.04 11.86
CA VAL A 151 -1.04 2.18 13.00
C VAL A 151 0.19 1.36 13.41
N TYR A 152 0.95 0.80 12.46
CA TYR A 152 2.19 0.08 12.79
C TYR A 152 3.24 0.95 13.50
N TYR A 153 3.37 2.21 13.10
CA TYR A 153 4.26 3.15 13.77
C TYR A 153 3.77 3.46 15.20
N LEU A 154 2.49 3.77 15.36
CA LEU A 154 1.90 4.15 16.65
C LEU A 154 1.96 3.03 17.69
N ILE A 155 1.76 1.77 17.30
CA ILE A 155 1.82 0.65 18.26
C ILE A 155 3.22 0.39 18.82
N THR A 156 4.24 1.07 18.31
CA THR A 156 5.60 0.98 18.86
C THR A 156 5.75 1.74 20.19
N PHE A 157 4.75 2.55 20.54
CA PHE A 157 4.58 3.24 21.82
C PHE A 157 3.63 2.50 22.78
N CYS A 158 3.28 1.24 22.50
CA CYS A 158 2.36 0.45 23.32
C CYS A 158 3.00 -0.87 23.75
N ASP A 159 2.48 -1.46 24.83
CA ASP A 159 2.85 -2.81 25.25
C ASP A 159 2.17 -3.88 24.38
N GLU A 160 2.79 -5.04 24.20
CA GLU A 160 2.26 -6.10 23.32
C GLU A 160 0.87 -6.63 23.73
N ASP A 161 0.56 -6.55 25.03
CA ASP A 161 -0.70 -6.99 25.64
C ASP A 161 -1.78 -5.89 25.67
N ASP A 162 -1.44 -4.65 25.29
CA ASP A 162 -2.40 -3.56 25.14
C ASP A 162 -3.42 -3.87 24.04
N TRP A 163 -4.59 -3.24 24.16
CA TRP A 163 -5.69 -3.37 23.21
C TRP A 163 -5.99 -2.03 22.56
N LEU A 164 -6.11 -2.04 21.24
CA LEU A 164 -6.50 -0.87 20.45
C LEU A 164 -7.78 -1.16 19.67
N CYS A 165 -8.62 -0.14 19.58
CA CYS A 165 -9.85 -0.16 18.82
C CYS A 165 -9.53 0.33 17.41
N ILE A 166 -9.49 -0.58 16.42
CA ILE A 166 -9.11 -0.25 15.04
C ILE A 166 -10.21 -0.62 14.03
N ARG A 167 -10.39 0.24 13.03
CA ARG A 167 -11.31 -0.03 11.92
C ARG A 167 -10.72 -1.06 10.98
N THR A 168 -11.36 -2.21 10.82
CA THR A 168 -10.91 -3.28 9.89
C THR A 168 -11.81 -3.39 8.65
N LYS A 169 -13.05 -2.89 8.74
CA LYS A 169 -13.99 -2.80 7.61
C LYS A 169 -14.75 -1.48 7.68
N THR A 170 -15.40 -1.09 6.59
CA THR A 170 -16.12 0.20 6.45
C THR A 170 -17.05 0.47 7.64
N ASN A 171 -17.81 -0.54 8.08
CA ASN A 171 -18.73 -0.44 9.22
C ASN A 171 -18.35 -1.37 10.39
N LYS A 172 -17.05 -1.71 10.53
CA LYS A 172 -16.60 -2.61 11.60
C LYS A 172 -15.31 -2.09 12.23
N VAL A 173 -15.42 -1.76 13.51
CA VAL A 173 -14.31 -1.48 14.41
C VAL A 173 -14.15 -2.70 15.33
N GLU A 174 -12.92 -3.13 15.57
CA GLU A 174 -12.61 -4.30 16.38
C GLU A 174 -11.52 -3.95 17.39
N ASP A 175 -11.66 -4.45 18.62
CA ASP A 175 -10.55 -4.47 19.57
C ASP A 175 -9.53 -5.52 19.13
N LYS A 176 -8.27 -5.09 19.03
CA LYS A 176 -7.13 -5.93 18.65
C LYS A 176 -6.01 -5.74 19.64
N GLN A 177 -5.42 -6.85 20.06
CA GLN A 177 -4.18 -6.79 20.84
C GLN A 177 -3.04 -6.27 19.96
N VAL A 178 -2.17 -5.44 20.53
CA VAL A 178 -1.00 -4.87 19.85
C VAL A 178 -0.13 -5.96 19.21
N ARG A 179 0.08 -7.10 19.87
CA ARG A 179 0.80 -8.25 19.28
C ARG A 179 0.15 -8.80 18.00
N GLN A 180 -1.19 -8.78 17.91
CA GLN A 180 -1.92 -9.25 16.72
C GLN A 180 -1.77 -8.26 15.56
N ILE A 181 -1.82 -6.96 15.87
CA ILE A 181 -1.60 -5.88 14.89
C ILE A 181 -0.16 -5.98 14.37
N THR A 182 0.81 -6.08 15.28
CA THR A 182 2.25 -6.23 14.95
C THR A 182 2.49 -7.40 14.00
N LYS A 183 1.93 -8.57 14.29
CA LYS A 183 2.03 -9.73 13.41
C LYS A 183 1.44 -9.46 12.03
N ALA A 184 0.23 -8.90 11.97
CA ALA A 184 -0.42 -8.59 10.70
C ALA A 184 0.37 -7.56 9.88
N CYS A 185 0.98 -6.56 10.51
CA CYS A 185 1.82 -5.57 9.83
C CYS A 185 3.07 -6.19 9.21
N LYS A 186 3.77 -7.05 9.96
CA LYS A 186 4.95 -7.80 9.45
C LYS A 186 4.57 -8.74 8.29
N ASP A 187 3.43 -9.42 8.38
CA ASP A 187 2.92 -10.29 7.31
C ASP A 187 2.56 -9.49 6.04
N CYS A 188 2.12 -8.23 6.20
CA CYS A 188 1.79 -7.32 5.09
C CYS A 188 2.96 -6.47 4.63
N GLY A 189 4.12 -6.51 5.31
CA GLY A 189 5.30 -5.73 4.96
C GLY A 189 5.20 -4.24 5.28
N TYR A 190 4.27 -3.82 6.14
CA TYR A 190 4.11 -2.43 6.57
C TYR A 190 5.25 -1.95 7.47
N ASP A 191 5.97 -2.90 8.05
CA ASP A 191 7.17 -2.64 8.84
C ASP A 191 8.31 -1.99 8.06
N ASN A 192 8.37 -2.22 6.75
CA ASN A 192 9.39 -1.59 5.88
C ASN A 192 9.18 -0.08 5.69
N PHE A 193 8.02 0.46 6.08
CA PHE A 193 7.69 1.89 5.97
C PHE A 193 7.61 2.58 7.34
N LYS A 194 7.91 1.86 8.42
CA LYS A 194 7.79 2.41 9.79
C LYS A 194 8.63 3.67 9.94
N ASP A 195 9.85 3.64 9.43
CA ASP A 195 10.80 4.73 9.65
C ASP A 195 10.41 6.00 8.89
N ASP A 196 9.62 5.87 7.81
CA ASP A 196 9.07 7.01 7.05
C ASP A 196 8.11 7.87 7.90
N PHE A 197 7.59 7.34 9.01
CA PHE A 197 6.67 8.04 9.91
C PHE A 197 7.39 8.88 10.97
N TYR A 198 8.71 8.74 11.17
CA TYR A 198 9.46 9.59 12.10
C TYR A 198 9.41 11.08 11.73
N LYS A 199 9.16 11.40 10.46
CA LYS A 199 8.95 12.79 10.00
C LYS A 199 7.75 13.48 10.63
N TYR A 200 6.77 12.72 11.14
CA TYR A 200 5.61 13.29 11.83
C TYR A 200 5.89 13.58 13.30
N GLY A 201 7.04 13.17 13.83
CA GLY A 201 7.44 13.45 15.20
C GLY A 201 7.97 12.22 15.93
N SER A 202 8.68 12.48 17.02
CA SER A 202 9.27 11.45 17.90
C SER A 202 8.47 11.23 19.18
N THR A 203 7.52 12.11 19.48
CA THR A 203 6.61 12.00 20.61
C THR A 203 5.16 11.88 20.14
N LEU A 204 4.29 11.29 20.96
CA LEU A 204 2.87 11.15 20.63
C LEU A 204 2.15 12.49 20.46
N ASP A 205 2.62 13.56 21.12
CA ASP A 205 2.04 14.89 20.98
C ASP A 205 2.41 15.51 19.62
N ASP A 206 3.70 15.42 19.23
CA ASP A 206 4.14 15.87 17.90
C ASP A 206 3.39 15.14 16.77
N ILE A 207 3.29 13.82 16.90
CA ILE A 207 2.61 12.97 15.92
C ILE A 207 1.13 13.35 15.83
N TYR A 208 0.46 13.56 16.97
CA TYR A 208 -0.93 13.99 16.99
C TYR A 208 -1.12 15.31 16.24
N ASP A 209 -0.30 16.32 16.54
CA ASP A 209 -0.40 17.64 15.92
C ASP A 209 -0.09 17.58 14.41
N ALA A 210 0.93 16.83 14.00
CA ALA A 210 1.29 16.64 12.60
C ALA A 210 0.17 15.94 11.81
N ILE A 211 -0.37 14.84 12.34
CA ILE A 211 -1.48 14.10 11.71
C ILE A 211 -2.74 14.97 11.66
N LEU A 212 -3.04 15.72 12.71
CA LEU A 212 -4.18 16.63 12.74
C LEU A 212 -4.05 17.71 11.65
N GLN A 213 -2.87 18.32 11.48
CA GLN A 213 -2.63 19.30 10.41
C GLN A 213 -2.80 18.69 9.02
N ILE A 214 -2.29 17.47 8.82
CA ILE A 214 -2.41 16.73 7.57
C ILE A 214 -3.89 16.49 7.21
N ILE A 215 -4.70 16.11 8.20
CA ILE A 215 -6.15 15.86 8.02
C ILE A 215 -6.95 17.17 7.89
N ALA A 216 -6.59 18.21 8.63
CA ALA A 216 -7.31 19.48 8.70
C ALA A 216 -7.05 20.39 7.49
N SER A 217 -5.93 20.23 6.79
CA SER A 217 -5.56 21.00 5.61
C SER A 217 -6.36 20.66 4.33
N LYS A 218 -7.63 20.28 4.49
CA LYS A 218 -8.60 20.00 3.42
C LYS A 218 -9.01 21.26 2.66
#